data_AF-V5RED6-F1
#
_entry.id   AF-V5RED6-F1
#
_cell.length_a   1.000
_cell.length_b   1.000
_cell.length_c   1.000
_cell.angle_alpha   90.00
_cell.angle_beta   90.00
_cell.angle_gamma   90.00
#
_symmetry.space_group_name_H-M   'P 1'
#
loop_
_entity.id
_entity.type
_entity.pdbx_description
1 polymer ?
#
loop_
_entity_poly.entity_id
_entity_poly.type
_entity_poly.pdbx_seq_one_letter_code
_entity_poly.pdbx_strand_id
1 'polypeptide(L)'
;MQLKEHLTLEGLQKIINIKATLNFGLSEELQLMFPETIPVPRPLALNEGRETLEIPHSQWIAGFASAEGSFSVSLDKDIFKSLLFKITQHKIDEVLLTAIREYFNCGYCYLRKKENVIDFKTTKFSEINEIIIPFFINNPILGVKSLDFNDWCLVSEIVKKGEHKSEKGTLKIREIQRGMNRGRSKKIVS
;
A
#
# COMPACT_ATOMS: atom_id res chain seq x y z
N MET A 1 -27.22 4.26 16.55
CA MET A 1 -27.55 5.32 17.53
C MET A 1 -29.04 5.67 17.61
N GLN A 2 -29.86 5.39 16.58
CA GLN A 2 -31.29 5.75 16.56
C GLN A 2 -32.13 5.15 17.70
N LEU A 3 -31.82 3.94 18.18
CA LEU A 3 -32.58 3.26 19.24
C LEU A 3 -32.20 3.68 20.67
N LYS A 4 -31.18 4.53 20.85
CA LYS A 4 -30.66 4.99 22.16
C LYS A 4 -30.28 3.90 23.19
N GLU A 5 -30.18 2.63 22.78
CA GLU A 5 -29.81 1.50 23.67
C GLU A 5 -28.47 1.67 24.39
N HIS A 6 -27.52 2.40 23.80
CA HIS A 6 -26.24 2.76 24.44
C HIS A 6 -26.37 3.51 25.78
N LEU A 7 -27.57 4.01 26.12
CA LEU A 7 -27.86 4.66 27.40
C LEU A 7 -28.26 3.67 28.50
N THR A 8 -28.46 2.38 28.18
CA THR A 8 -28.73 1.33 29.17
C THR A 8 -27.47 0.51 29.43
N LEU A 9 -27.38 -0.11 30.60
CA LEU A 9 -26.26 -0.99 30.94
C LEU A 9 -26.14 -2.17 29.96
N GLU A 10 -27.28 -2.74 29.56
CA GLU A 10 -27.32 -3.83 28.58
C GLU A 10 -26.78 -3.40 27.20
N GLY A 11 -27.21 -2.24 26.71
CA GLY A 11 -26.72 -1.74 25.42
C GLY A 11 -25.25 -1.32 25.47
N LEU A 12 -24.78 -0.78 26.60
CA LEU A 12 -23.37 -0.52 26.83
C LEU A 12 -22.55 -1.82 26.82
N GLN A 13 -23.02 -2.88 27.50
CA GLN A 13 -22.37 -4.19 27.48
C GLN A 13 -22.26 -4.75 26.06
N LYS A 14 -23.30 -4.62 25.22
CA LYS A 14 -23.25 -5.02 23.81
C LYS A 14 -22.17 -4.27 23.03
N ILE A 15 -22.01 -2.97 23.27
CA ILE A 15 -20.95 -2.16 22.64
C ILE A 15 -19.56 -2.61 23.10
N ILE A 16 -19.40 -2.93 24.39
CA ILE A 16 -18.13 -3.44 24.93
C ILE A 16 -17.78 -4.79 24.30
N ASN A 17 -18.74 -5.69 24.15
CA ASN A 17 -18.56 -6.98 23.47
C ASN A 17 -18.08 -6.82 22.02
N ILE A 18 -18.59 -5.82 21.28
CA ILE A 18 -18.12 -5.49 19.92
C ILE A 18 -16.72 -4.88 19.99
N LYS A 19 -16.50 -3.90 20.87
CA LYS A 19 -15.21 -3.20 21.03
C LYS A 19 -14.07 -4.18 21.34
N ALA A 20 -14.35 -5.26 22.07
CA ALA A 20 -13.36 -6.26 22.43
C ALA A 20 -12.64 -6.90 21.24
N THR A 21 -13.25 -6.89 20.05
CA THR A 21 -12.61 -7.39 18.82
C THR A 21 -12.31 -6.30 17.80
N LEU A 22 -12.45 -5.01 18.14
CA LEU A 22 -12.07 -3.89 17.28
C LEU A 22 -10.63 -3.43 17.56
N ASN A 23 -9.83 -3.28 16.52
CA ASN A 23 -8.44 -2.81 16.59
C ASN A 23 -7.62 -3.58 17.65
N PHE A 24 -7.23 -2.92 18.74
CA PHE A 24 -6.46 -3.49 19.85
C PHE A 24 -7.31 -4.04 21.00
N GLY A 25 -8.64 -4.09 20.86
CA GLY A 25 -9.55 -4.61 21.87
C GLY A 25 -9.82 -3.64 23.03
N LEU A 26 -10.01 -4.20 24.23
CA LEU A 26 -10.30 -3.44 25.46
C LEU A 26 -9.01 -3.06 26.20
N SER A 27 -9.00 -1.85 26.78
CA SER A 27 -8.00 -1.47 27.78
C SER A 27 -8.17 -2.26 29.08
N GLU A 28 -7.12 -2.32 29.90
CA GLU A 28 -7.15 -3.00 31.21
C GLU A 28 -8.28 -2.50 32.11
N GLU A 29 -8.49 -1.18 32.17
CA GLU A 29 -9.59 -0.57 32.92
C GLU A 29 -10.96 -1.08 32.46
N LEU A 30 -11.18 -1.20 31.15
CA LEU A 30 -12.45 -1.71 30.62
C LEU A 30 -12.62 -3.21 30.87
N GLN A 31 -11.53 -3.99 30.88
CA GLN A 31 -11.59 -5.40 31.23
C GLN A 31 -11.99 -5.59 32.70
N LEU A 32 -11.50 -4.73 33.60
CA LEU A 32 -11.86 -4.75 35.02
C LEU A 32 -13.31 -4.31 35.25
N MET A 33 -13.78 -3.30 34.52
CA MET A 33 -15.15 -2.78 34.63
C MET A 33 -16.20 -3.71 34.01
N PHE A 34 -15.82 -4.49 33.01
CA PHE A 34 -16.69 -5.40 32.27
C PHE A 34 -16.10 -6.82 32.21
N PRO A 35 -15.97 -7.52 33.35
CA PRO A 35 -15.28 -8.81 33.42
C PRO A 35 -16.00 -9.92 32.65
N GLU A 36 -17.33 -9.83 32.49
CA GLU A 36 -18.17 -10.79 31.77
C GLU A 36 -18.24 -10.50 30.25
N THR A 37 -17.29 -9.75 29.71
CA THR A 37 -17.27 -9.41 28.27
C THR A 37 -17.11 -10.67 27.43
N ILE A 38 -18.04 -10.88 26.50
CA ILE A 38 -17.97 -11.95 25.50
C ILE A 38 -17.64 -11.28 24.15
N PRO A 39 -16.40 -11.41 23.62
CA PRO A 39 -16.02 -10.75 22.39
C PRO A 39 -16.85 -11.23 21.20
N VAL A 40 -17.40 -10.29 20.41
CA VAL A 40 -18.13 -10.64 19.19
C VAL A 40 -17.14 -11.03 18.09
N PRO A 41 -17.25 -12.23 17.47
CA PRO A 41 -16.34 -12.66 16.41
C PRO A 41 -16.27 -11.63 15.29
N ARG A 42 -15.04 -11.27 14.88
CA ARG A 42 -14.84 -10.38 13.73
C ARG A 42 -15.05 -11.19 12.45
N PRO A 43 -15.99 -10.83 11.56
CA PRO A 43 -16.07 -11.44 10.25
C PRO A 43 -14.78 -11.08 9.49
N LEU A 44 -13.98 -12.09 9.14
CA LEU A 44 -12.93 -11.91 8.17
C LEU A 44 -13.61 -11.77 6.81
N ALA A 45 -13.18 -10.79 5.99
CA ALA A 45 -13.79 -10.49 4.70
C ALA A 45 -13.84 -11.68 3.71
N LEU A 46 -13.14 -12.77 4.04
CA LEU A 46 -13.05 -14.00 3.25
C LEU A 46 -13.88 -15.16 3.82
N ASN A 47 -14.44 -15.04 5.03
CA ASN A 47 -15.15 -16.12 5.70
C ASN A 47 -16.63 -16.25 5.29
N GLU A 48 -17.13 -15.39 4.40
CA GLU A 48 -18.50 -15.44 3.86
C GLU A 48 -18.58 -16.16 2.50
N GLY A 49 -17.76 -17.20 2.30
CA GLY A 49 -17.86 -18.08 1.12
C GLY A 49 -17.43 -17.46 -0.21
N ARG A 50 -16.75 -16.30 -0.19
CA ARG A 50 -16.11 -15.71 -1.39
C ARG A 50 -14.67 -16.21 -1.48
N GLU A 51 -14.42 -17.12 -2.43
CA GLU A 51 -13.08 -17.63 -2.74
C GLU A 51 -12.16 -16.56 -3.35
N THR A 52 -12.74 -15.48 -3.89
CA THR A 52 -12.03 -14.41 -4.59
C THR A 52 -12.51 -13.02 -4.14
N LEU A 53 -11.58 -12.07 -4.12
CA LEU A 53 -11.87 -10.66 -3.88
C LEU A 53 -11.86 -9.93 -5.23
N GLU A 54 -12.95 -9.24 -5.55
CA GLU A 54 -13.05 -8.42 -6.75
C GLU A 54 -12.70 -6.96 -6.41
N ILE A 55 -11.82 -6.35 -7.20
CA ILE A 55 -11.49 -4.94 -7.06
C ILE A 55 -12.61 -4.11 -7.70
N PRO A 56 -13.33 -3.26 -6.94
CA PRO A 56 -14.58 -2.67 -7.41
C PRO A 56 -14.39 -1.61 -8.49
N HIS A 57 -13.23 -0.93 -8.52
CA HIS A 57 -12.95 0.13 -9.49
C HIS A 57 -11.45 0.45 -9.56
N SER A 58 -10.93 0.86 -10.72
CA SER A 58 -9.51 1.25 -10.90
C SER A 58 -9.08 2.38 -9.95
N GLN A 59 -9.94 3.38 -9.77
CA GLN A 59 -9.72 4.50 -8.85
C GLN A 59 -9.55 4.05 -7.39
N TRP A 60 -10.11 2.90 -6.99
CA TRP A 60 -9.88 2.35 -5.66
C TRP A 60 -8.42 1.94 -5.49
N ILE A 61 -7.81 1.28 -6.49
CA ILE A 61 -6.37 0.95 -6.47
C ILE A 61 -5.55 2.23 -6.46
N ALA A 62 -5.92 3.25 -7.23
CA ALA A 62 -5.20 4.52 -7.24
C ALA A 62 -5.24 5.21 -5.86
N GLY A 63 -6.40 5.24 -5.20
CA GLY A 63 -6.52 5.72 -3.82
C GLY A 63 -5.67 4.89 -2.84
N PHE A 64 -5.74 3.57 -2.93
CA PHE A 64 -4.97 2.67 -2.07
C PHE A 64 -3.46 2.82 -2.28
N ALA A 65 -2.99 2.87 -3.53
CA ALA A 65 -1.59 3.11 -3.87
C ALA A 65 -1.14 4.54 -3.51
N SER A 66 -2.05 5.52 -3.49
CA SER A 66 -1.74 6.87 -3.01
C SER A 66 -1.36 6.87 -1.53
N ALA A 67 -1.88 5.93 -0.74
CA ALA A 67 -1.50 5.71 0.66
C ALA A 67 -0.30 4.75 0.77
N GLU A 68 -0.48 3.49 0.35
CA GLU A 68 0.41 2.35 0.64
C GLU A 68 1.41 2.02 -0.49
N GLY A 69 1.26 2.67 -1.65
CA GLY A 69 2.14 2.46 -2.79
C GLY A 69 3.53 3.06 -2.57
N SER A 70 4.52 2.53 -3.28
CA SER A 70 5.89 3.01 -3.26
C SER A 70 6.49 2.93 -4.65
N PHE A 71 6.97 4.08 -5.15
CA PHE A 71 7.71 4.21 -6.40
C PHE A 71 9.18 4.40 -6.08
N SER A 72 10.03 3.48 -6.53
CA SER A 72 11.45 3.47 -6.14
C SER A 72 12.36 3.24 -7.33
N VAL A 73 13.53 3.87 -7.26
CA VAL A 73 14.64 3.68 -8.19
C VAL A 73 15.76 2.98 -7.42
N SER A 74 16.15 1.79 -7.88
CA SER A 74 17.25 1.02 -7.32
C SER A 74 18.53 1.32 -8.09
N LEU A 75 19.60 1.60 -7.35
CA LEU A 75 20.95 1.76 -7.88
C LEU A 75 21.84 0.63 -7.31
N ASP A 76 22.79 0.16 -8.10
CA ASP A 76 23.88 -0.71 -7.65
C ASP A 76 25.21 -0.02 -7.96
N LYS A 77 26.01 0.25 -6.91
CA LYS A 77 27.23 1.07 -7.00
C LYS A 77 27.00 2.37 -7.80
N ASP A 78 25.91 3.06 -7.47
CA ASP A 78 25.44 4.29 -8.12
C ASP A 78 25.09 4.21 -9.63
N ILE A 79 24.99 3.00 -10.18
CA ILE A 79 24.51 2.73 -11.55
C ILE A 79 23.05 2.29 -11.48
N PHE A 80 22.24 2.72 -12.45
CA PHE A 80 20.84 2.31 -12.54
C PHE A 80 20.72 0.79 -12.58
N LYS A 81 19.94 0.21 -11.65
CA LYS A 81 19.65 -1.22 -11.59
C LYS A 81 18.23 -1.52 -12.05
N SER A 82 17.24 -0.88 -11.43
CA SER A 82 15.84 -1.12 -11.76
C SER A 82 14.91 -0.03 -11.25
N LEU A 83 13.73 0.04 -11.85
CA LEU A 83 12.56 0.66 -11.26
C LEU A 83 11.78 -0.39 -10.45
N LEU A 84 11.13 0.03 -9.37
CA LEU A 84 10.28 -0.80 -8.52
C LEU A 84 8.99 -0.05 -8.21
N PHE A 85 7.86 -0.68 -8.52
CA PHE A 85 6.58 -0.35 -7.91
C PHE A 85 6.22 -1.43 -6.90
N LYS A 86 5.75 -1.04 -5.71
CA LYS A 86 5.22 -1.97 -4.72
C LYS A 86 4.07 -1.39 -3.90
N ILE A 87 3.22 -2.27 -3.39
CA ILE A 87 2.24 -2.00 -2.33
C ILE A 87 2.52 -3.01 -1.21
N THR A 88 2.64 -2.54 0.02
CA THR A 88 2.92 -3.39 1.20
C THR A 88 1.71 -3.39 2.12
N GLN A 89 1.33 -4.54 2.66
CA GLN A 89 0.29 -4.63 3.68
C GLN A 89 0.57 -5.74 4.70
N HIS A 90 -0.13 -5.76 5.84
CA HIS A 90 -0.06 -6.88 6.77
C HIS A 90 -0.49 -8.19 6.10
N LYS A 91 0.09 -9.33 6.51
CA LYS A 91 -0.17 -10.65 5.90
C LYS A 91 -1.65 -11.09 5.90
N ILE A 92 -2.47 -10.50 6.78
CA ILE A 92 -3.90 -10.80 6.85
C ILE A 92 -4.64 -10.39 5.56
N ASP A 93 -4.10 -9.43 4.81
CA ASP A 93 -4.64 -8.94 3.54
C ASP A 93 -3.96 -9.58 2.32
N GLU A 94 -3.42 -10.80 2.46
CA GLU A 94 -2.77 -11.53 1.36
C GLU A 94 -3.70 -11.73 0.15
N VAL A 95 -4.98 -12.03 0.39
CA VAL A 95 -5.95 -12.18 -0.71
C VAL A 95 -6.19 -10.86 -1.43
N LEU A 96 -6.18 -9.72 -0.73
CA LEU A 96 -6.31 -8.41 -1.35
C LEU A 96 -5.13 -8.10 -2.28
N LEU A 97 -3.89 -8.35 -1.83
CA LEU A 97 -2.73 -8.12 -2.71
C LEU A 97 -2.68 -9.10 -3.89
N THR A 98 -3.20 -10.31 -3.70
CA THR A 98 -3.35 -11.30 -4.78
C THR A 98 -4.38 -10.83 -5.82
N ALA A 99 -5.52 -10.28 -5.39
CA ALA A 99 -6.51 -9.68 -6.27
C ALA A 99 -5.96 -8.47 -7.02
N ILE A 100 -5.12 -7.63 -6.40
CA ILE A 100 -4.45 -6.52 -7.08
C ILE A 100 -3.46 -7.03 -8.14
N ARG A 101 -2.70 -8.08 -7.84
CA ARG A 101 -1.80 -8.72 -8.82
C ARG A 101 -2.58 -9.23 -10.03
N GLU A 102 -3.71 -9.90 -9.80
CA GLU A 102 -4.58 -10.43 -10.86
C GLU A 102 -5.22 -9.32 -11.66
N TYR A 103 -5.66 -8.24 -11.01
CA TYR A 103 -6.19 -7.05 -11.67
C TYR A 103 -5.19 -6.42 -12.64
N PHE A 104 -3.92 -6.26 -12.22
CA PHE A 104 -2.88 -5.75 -13.10
C PHE A 104 -2.37 -6.78 -14.12
N ASN A 105 -2.61 -8.07 -13.87
CA ASN A 105 -2.04 -9.19 -14.60
C ASN A 105 -0.51 -9.06 -14.78
N CYS A 106 0.18 -8.57 -13.75
CA CYS A 106 1.62 -8.37 -13.75
C CYS A 106 2.20 -8.44 -12.33
N GLY A 107 3.53 -8.44 -12.21
CA GLY A 107 4.20 -8.48 -10.92
C GLY A 107 3.96 -9.78 -10.13
N TYR A 108 4.28 -9.75 -8.84
CA TYR A 108 4.14 -10.89 -7.95
C TYR A 108 3.91 -10.47 -6.50
N CYS A 109 3.31 -11.37 -5.72
CA CYS A 109 3.18 -11.23 -4.28
C CYS A 109 4.37 -11.89 -3.58
N TYR A 110 4.91 -11.24 -2.55
CA TYR A 110 6.05 -11.74 -1.77
C TYR A 110 5.79 -11.59 -0.27
N LEU A 111 5.71 -12.71 0.43
CA LEU A 111 5.53 -12.73 1.88
C LEU A 111 6.87 -12.54 2.62
N ARG A 112 6.96 -11.45 3.38
CA ARG A 112 8.06 -11.18 4.31
C ARG A 112 7.71 -11.71 5.69
N LYS A 113 8.03 -12.99 5.92
CA LYS A 113 7.62 -13.74 7.11
C LYS A 113 8.08 -13.11 8.44
N LYS A 114 9.29 -12.52 8.48
CA LYS A 114 9.82 -11.93 9.72
C LYS A 114 9.04 -10.69 10.14
N GLU A 115 8.59 -9.90 9.18
CA GLU A 115 7.88 -8.65 9.40
C GLU A 115 6.34 -8.82 9.40
N ASN A 116 5.82 -10.01 9.13
CA ASN A 116 4.38 -10.30 9.00
C ASN A 116 3.66 -9.41 7.97
N VAL A 117 4.35 -9.09 6.87
CA VAL A 117 3.79 -8.28 5.77
C VAL A 117 3.94 -8.99 4.44
N ILE A 118 3.07 -8.66 3.50
CA ILE A 118 3.11 -9.09 2.12
C ILE A 118 3.31 -7.87 1.21
N ASP A 119 4.09 -8.04 0.15
CA ASP A 119 4.31 -7.03 -0.87
C ASP A 119 3.71 -7.51 -2.20
N PHE A 120 2.83 -6.74 -2.84
CA PHE A 120 2.65 -6.79 -4.29
C PHE A 120 3.76 -5.95 -4.90
N LYS A 121 4.54 -6.47 -5.85
CA LYS A 121 5.60 -5.70 -6.50
C LYS A 121 5.90 -6.12 -7.93
N THR A 122 6.37 -5.17 -8.73
CA THR A 122 7.00 -5.43 -10.02
C THR A 122 8.29 -4.62 -10.18
N THR A 123 9.29 -5.26 -10.76
CA THR A 123 10.56 -4.64 -11.20
C THR A 123 10.81 -4.81 -12.69
N LYS A 124 9.93 -5.51 -13.40
CA LYS A 124 10.11 -5.81 -14.82
C LYS A 124 9.79 -4.54 -15.60
N PHE A 125 10.78 -4.03 -16.32
CA PHE A 125 10.65 -2.73 -16.99
C PHE A 125 9.49 -2.68 -17.99
N SER A 126 9.22 -3.77 -18.72
CA SER A 126 8.07 -3.83 -19.64
C SER A 126 6.74 -3.67 -18.91
N GLU A 127 6.51 -4.39 -17.80
CA GLU A 127 5.29 -4.26 -16.98
C GLU A 127 5.15 -2.85 -16.41
N ILE A 128 6.25 -2.28 -15.94
CA ILE A 128 6.26 -0.90 -15.43
C ILE A 128 5.84 0.10 -16.52
N ASN A 129 6.46 0.01 -17.69
CA ASN A 129 6.28 0.98 -18.76
C ASN A 129 4.96 0.79 -19.54
N GLU A 130 4.45 -0.43 -19.65
CA GLU A 130 3.28 -0.76 -20.47
C GLU A 130 1.99 -0.92 -19.63
N ILE A 131 2.10 -1.19 -18.32
CA ILE A 131 0.94 -1.46 -17.45
C ILE A 131 0.87 -0.42 -16.33
N ILE A 132 1.88 -0.36 -15.46
CA ILE A 132 1.82 0.42 -14.22
C ILE A 132 1.78 1.93 -14.49
N ILE A 133 2.68 2.45 -15.32
CA ILE A 133 2.72 3.88 -15.64
C ILE A 133 1.43 4.32 -16.34
N PRO A 134 0.97 3.67 -17.44
CA PRO A 134 -0.29 4.03 -18.07
C PRO A 134 -1.50 3.96 -17.13
N PHE A 135 -1.53 2.97 -16.23
CA PHE A 135 -2.60 2.85 -15.24
C PHE A 135 -2.70 4.08 -14.34
N PHE A 136 -1.58 4.54 -13.77
CA PHE A 136 -1.56 5.68 -12.85
C PHE A 136 -1.56 7.05 -13.55
N ILE A 137 -1.30 7.10 -14.85
CA ILE A 137 -1.64 8.27 -15.68
C ILE A 137 -3.16 8.41 -15.80
N ASN A 138 -3.86 7.30 -16.07
CA ASN A 138 -5.32 7.29 -16.22
C ASN A 138 -6.07 7.33 -14.87
N ASN A 139 -5.43 6.90 -13.79
CA ASN A 139 -5.96 6.92 -12.43
C ASN A 139 -4.95 7.61 -11.51
N PRO A 140 -4.98 8.95 -11.42
CA PRO A 140 -3.91 9.73 -10.81
C PRO A 140 -3.63 9.37 -9.34
N ILE A 141 -2.35 9.23 -9.01
CA ILE A 141 -1.88 9.20 -7.63
C ILE A 141 -2.10 10.58 -6.99
N LEU A 142 -2.54 10.59 -5.73
CA LEU A 142 -2.83 11.81 -4.98
C LEU A 142 -1.80 12.09 -3.87
N GLY A 143 -1.78 13.34 -3.40
CA GLY A 143 -0.89 13.81 -2.35
C GLY A 143 0.58 13.89 -2.77
N VAL A 144 1.49 13.99 -1.79
CA VAL A 144 2.94 14.15 -2.04
C VAL A 144 3.52 13.01 -2.87
N LYS A 145 2.92 11.81 -2.80
CA LYS A 145 3.33 10.63 -3.56
C LYS A 145 3.18 10.81 -5.08
N SER A 146 2.31 11.71 -5.54
CA SER A 146 2.20 12.03 -6.98
C SER A 146 3.49 12.62 -7.53
N LEU A 147 4.23 13.37 -6.71
CA LEU A 147 5.54 13.92 -7.08
C LEU A 147 6.57 12.80 -7.22
N ASP A 148 6.53 11.79 -6.35
CA ASP A 148 7.39 10.61 -6.46
C ASP A 148 7.06 9.77 -7.69
N PHE A 149 5.77 9.61 -8.02
CA PHE A 149 5.35 8.96 -9.26
C PHE A 149 5.86 9.73 -10.49
N ASN A 150 5.75 11.05 -10.52
CA ASN A 150 6.22 11.87 -11.64
C ASN A 150 7.73 11.75 -11.84
N ASP A 151 8.52 11.85 -10.77
CA ASP A 151 9.97 11.66 -10.83
C ASP A 151 10.35 10.25 -11.28
N TRP A 152 9.59 9.24 -10.85
CA TRP A 152 9.77 7.85 -11.28
C TRP A 152 9.47 7.66 -12.77
N CYS A 153 8.44 8.31 -13.31
CA CYS A 153 8.14 8.35 -14.74
C CYS A 153 9.26 9.02 -15.54
N LEU A 154 9.87 10.10 -15.04
CA LEU A 154 11.03 10.73 -15.68
C LEU A 154 12.20 9.76 -15.80
N VAL A 155 12.47 8.97 -14.76
CA VAL A 155 13.51 7.93 -14.81
C VAL A 155 13.13 6.84 -15.80
N SER A 156 11.87 6.41 -15.85
CA SER A 156 11.39 5.44 -16.84
C SER A 156 11.67 5.89 -18.28
N GLU A 157 11.44 7.17 -18.59
CA GLU A 157 11.72 7.73 -19.92
C GLU A 157 13.22 7.74 -20.27
N ILE A 158 14.10 8.03 -19.30
CA ILE A 158 15.56 7.92 -19.49
C ILE A 158 15.95 6.46 -19.78
N VAL A 159 15.33 5.52 -19.08
CA VAL A 159 15.61 4.08 -19.25
C VAL A 159 15.13 3.60 -20.62
N LYS A 160 13.91 3.98 -21.01
CA LYS A 160 13.27 3.66 -22.30
C LYS A 160 14.11 4.10 -23.50
N LYS A 161 14.75 5.26 -23.41
CA LYS A 161 15.65 5.79 -24.45
C LYS A 161 17.05 5.16 -24.44
N GLY A 162 17.35 4.28 -23.49
CA GLY A 162 18.67 3.68 -23.31
C GLY A 162 19.71 4.63 -22.70
N GLU A 163 19.32 5.86 -22.34
CA GLU A 163 20.23 6.91 -21.87
C GLU A 163 20.85 6.62 -20.49
N HIS A 164 20.21 5.77 -19.69
CA HIS A 164 20.70 5.29 -18.39
C HIS A 164 22.08 4.61 -18.45
N LYS A 165 22.53 4.20 -19.64
CA LYS A 165 23.85 3.60 -19.88
C LYS A 165 24.97 4.64 -20.03
N SER A 166 24.62 5.91 -20.24
CA SER A 166 25.57 7.01 -20.34
C SER A 166 25.90 7.58 -18.96
N GLU A 167 27.06 8.19 -18.82
CA GLU A 167 27.45 8.91 -17.59
C GLU A 167 26.45 10.02 -17.26
N LYS A 168 26.09 10.84 -18.27
CA LYS A 168 25.10 11.91 -18.14
C LYS A 168 23.73 11.39 -17.66
N GLY A 169 23.26 10.29 -18.25
CA GLY A 169 22.00 9.65 -17.85
C GLY A 169 22.05 9.09 -16.44
N THR A 170 23.16 8.45 -16.07
CA THR A 170 23.40 7.91 -14.71
C THR A 170 23.38 9.02 -13.67
N LEU A 171 24.09 10.12 -13.92
CA LEU A 171 24.10 11.30 -13.04
C LEU A 171 22.69 11.88 -12.87
N LYS A 172 21.96 12.04 -13.98
CA LYS A 172 20.57 12.55 -13.95
C LYS A 172 19.64 11.65 -13.14
N ILE A 173 19.70 10.33 -13.33
CA ILE A 173 18.89 9.37 -12.55
C ILE A 173 19.22 9.49 -11.06
N ARG A 174 20.50 9.62 -10.71
CA ARG A 174 20.96 9.76 -9.32
C ARG A 174 20.43 11.05 -8.68
N GLU A 175 20.46 12.17 -9.40
CA GLU A 175 19.92 13.44 -8.92
C GLU A 175 18.42 13.37 -8.65
N ILE A 176 17.67 12.76 -9.57
CA ILE A 176 16.23 12.54 -9.41
C ILE A 176 16.00 11.65 -8.18
N GLN A 177 16.64 10.47 -8.12
CA GLN A 177 16.47 9.51 -7.03
C GLN A 177 16.75 10.12 -5.64
N ARG A 178 17.76 10.98 -5.53
CA ARG A 178 18.10 11.69 -4.28
C ARG A 178 17.01 12.66 -3.82
N GLY A 179 16.23 13.21 -4.74
CA GLY A 179 15.12 14.13 -4.46
C GLY A 179 13.77 13.45 -4.22
N MET A 180 13.66 12.15 -4.50
CA MET A 180 12.42 11.39 -4.36
C MET A 180 12.19 10.90 -2.93
N ASN A 181 10.95 10.55 -2.61
CA ASN A 181 10.54 9.88 -1.38
C ASN A 181 11.05 10.64 -0.14
N ARG A 182 11.79 9.96 0.75
CA ARG A 182 12.41 10.56 1.95
C ARG A 182 13.45 11.64 1.63
N GLY A 183 13.96 11.70 0.41
CA GLY A 183 14.86 12.76 -0.05
C GLY A 183 14.16 14.10 -0.25
N ARG A 184 12.84 14.08 -0.51
CA ARG A 184 12.06 15.28 -0.81
C ARG A 184 11.94 16.24 0.37
N SER A 185 11.76 15.70 1.58
CA SER A 185 11.65 16.50 2.80
C SER A 185 12.97 17.17 3.20
N LYS A 186 14.13 16.65 2.76
CA LYS A 186 15.44 17.23 3.08
C LYS A 186 15.71 18.56 2.35
N LYS A 187 15.03 18.83 1.24
CA LYS A 187 15.17 20.10 0.49
C LYS A 187 14.34 21.26 1.06
N ILE A 188 13.40 20.99 1.96
CA ILE A 188 12.52 22.04 2.53
C ILE A 188 13.22 22.74 3.71
N VAL A 189 14.35 22.21 4.19
CA VAL A 189 15.06 22.69 5.40
C VAL A 189 16.50 23.15 5.09
N SER A 190 16.82 23.45 3.83
CA SER A 190 18.14 23.97 3.40
C SER A 190 17.96 25.22 2.55
#